data_AF-A0A4P6HPP5-F1
#
_entry.id   AF-A0A4P6HPP5-F1
#
_cell.length_a   1.000
_cell.length_b   1.000
_cell.length_c   1.000
_cell.angle_alpha   90.00
_cell.angle_beta   90.00
_cell.angle_gamma   90.00
#
_symmetry.space_group_name_H-M   'P 1'
#
loop_
_entity.id
_entity.type
_entity.pdbx_description
1 polymer ?
#
loop_
_entity_poly.entity_id
_entity_poly.type
_entity_poly.pdbx_seq_one_letter_code
_entity_poly.pdbx_strand_id
1 'polypeptide(L)'
;MEDHLTMAIEIVKAQAKVRNMHEDEIRAMVSRLSATIRGMDLAAATGPAMPLDAKRAIKERTITCLESGKPFKILTRKHLAKYGLTPDEYRAKWGYARDMPLVCKALQRERRKKMRELRLWERRGQGDSAA
;
A
#
# COMPACT_ATOMS: atom_id res chain seq x y z
N MET A 1 -11.80 -13.20 -18.16
CA MET A 1 -12.43 -14.22 -17.27
C MET A 1 -11.96 -15.64 -17.64
N GLU A 2 -11.27 -15.84 -18.77
CA GLU A 2 -10.79 -17.16 -19.22
C GLU A 2 -9.24 -17.30 -19.19
N ASP A 3 -8.51 -16.23 -18.87
CA ASP A 3 -7.03 -16.20 -18.91
C ASP A 3 -6.38 -17.23 -17.99
N HIS A 4 -6.96 -17.49 -16.80
CA HIS A 4 -6.40 -18.45 -15.85
C HIS A 4 -6.47 -19.90 -16.35
N LEU A 5 -7.44 -20.21 -17.22
CA LEU A 5 -7.58 -21.55 -17.79
C LEU A 5 -6.51 -21.77 -18.86
N THR A 6 -6.26 -20.76 -19.70
CA THR A 6 -5.16 -20.76 -20.68
C THR A 6 -3.81 -20.90 -19.99
N MET A 7 -3.56 -20.11 -18.94
CA MET A 7 -2.32 -20.21 -18.14
C MET A 7 -2.14 -21.59 -17.50
N ALA A 8 -3.21 -22.17 -16.95
CA ALA A 8 -3.16 -23.52 -16.37
C ALA A 8 -2.84 -24.58 -17.43
N ILE A 9 -3.41 -24.47 -18.63
CA ILE A 9 -3.14 -25.40 -19.74
C ILE A 9 -1.69 -25.30 -20.22
N GLU A 10 -1.11 -24.10 -20.30
CA GLU A 10 0.29 -23.94 -20.69
C GLU A 10 1.26 -24.60 -19.69
N ILE A 11 0.99 -24.46 -18.39
CA ILE A 11 1.78 -25.10 -17.34
C ILE A 11 1.69 -26.62 -17.46
N VAL A 12 0.49 -27.17 -17.67
CA VAL A 12 0.31 -28.62 -17.81
C VAL A 12 0.93 -29.16 -19.10
N LYS A 13 0.85 -28.42 -20.21
CA LYS A 13 1.57 -28.77 -21.45
C LYS A 13 3.08 -28.82 -21.26
N ALA A 14 3.66 -27.89 -20.49
CA ALA A 14 5.08 -27.90 -20.16
C ALA A 14 5.44 -29.13 -19.30
N GLN A 15 4.60 -29.47 -18.32
CA GLN A 15 4.81 -30.63 -17.44
C GLN A 15 4.71 -31.97 -18.19
N ALA A 16 3.76 -32.09 -19.12
CA ALA A 16 3.56 -33.27 -19.94
C ALA A 16 4.71 -33.54 -20.92
N LYS A 17 5.51 -32.51 -21.27
CA LYS A 17 6.75 -32.70 -22.06
C LYS A 17 7.89 -33.34 -21.24
N VAL A 18 7.88 -33.15 -19.92
CA VAL A 18 8.93 -33.64 -19.01
C VAL A 18 8.61 -35.04 -18.49
N ARG A 19 7.32 -35.35 -18.28
CA ARG A 19 6.86 -36.63 -17.73
C ARG A 19 5.62 -37.12 -18.46
N ASN A 20 5.56 -38.43 -18.70
CA ASN A 20 4.33 -39.07 -19.19
C ASN A 20 3.26 -39.03 -18.08
N MET A 21 2.18 -38.29 -18.33
CA MET A 21 1.07 -38.10 -17.39
C MET A 21 -0.15 -38.92 -17.85
N HIS A 22 -0.91 -39.43 -16.89
CA HIS A 22 -2.20 -40.08 -17.16
C HIS A 22 -3.32 -39.02 -17.31
N GLU A 23 -4.39 -39.36 -18.03
CA GLU A 23 -5.48 -38.42 -18.34
C GLU A 23 -6.13 -37.82 -17.07
N ASP A 24 -6.32 -38.64 -16.04
CA ASP A 24 -6.87 -38.20 -14.76
C ASP A 24 -5.96 -37.19 -14.04
N GLU A 25 -4.64 -37.39 -14.14
CA GLU A 25 -3.64 -36.51 -13.54
C GLU A 25 -3.65 -35.13 -14.24
N ILE A 26 -3.81 -35.11 -15.56
CA ILE A 26 -3.93 -33.89 -16.37
C ILE A 26 -5.19 -33.10 -15.94
N ARG A 27 -6.34 -33.78 -15.84
CA ARG A 27 -7.61 -33.16 -15.45
C ARG A 27 -7.55 -32.56 -14.04
N ALA A 28 -7.00 -33.32 -13.09
CA ALA A 28 -6.82 -32.85 -11.71
C ALA A 28 -5.89 -31.64 -11.63
N MET A 29 -4.79 -31.64 -12.40
CA MET A 29 -3.80 -30.57 -12.37
C MET A 29 -4.32 -29.26 -12.97
N VAL A 30 -5.05 -29.33 -14.10
CA VAL A 30 -5.69 -28.14 -14.71
C VAL A 30 -6.72 -27.51 -13.76
N SER A 31 -7.57 -28.33 -13.12
CA SER A 31 -8.55 -27.82 -12.16
C SER A 31 -7.90 -27.19 -10.92
N ARG A 32 -6.81 -27.79 -10.42
CA ARG A 32 -6.09 -27.26 -9.25
C ARG A 32 -5.34 -25.96 -9.57
N LEU A 33 -4.69 -25.89 -10.72
CA LEU A 33 -3.92 -24.72 -11.14
C LEU A 33 -4.84 -23.54 -11.46
N SER A 34 -5.92 -23.76 -12.19
CA SER A 34 -6.90 -22.69 -12.48
C SER A 34 -7.52 -22.12 -11.20
N ALA A 35 -7.86 -22.98 -10.22
CA ALA A 35 -8.33 -22.54 -8.92
C ALA A 35 -7.27 -21.76 -8.12
N THR A 36 -6.02 -22.21 -8.15
CA THR A 36 -4.90 -21.53 -7.47
C THR A 36 -4.61 -20.16 -8.07
N ILE A 37 -4.53 -20.07 -9.41
CA ILE A 37 -4.26 -18.80 -10.11
C ILE A 37 -5.40 -17.81 -9.88
N ARG A 38 -6.67 -18.28 -9.93
CA ARG A 38 -7.83 -17.46 -9.57
C ARG A 38 -7.76 -16.98 -8.11
N GLY A 39 -7.35 -17.85 -7.20
CA GLY A 39 -7.15 -17.50 -5.79
C GLY A 39 -6.03 -16.48 -5.57
N MET A 40 -4.97 -16.52 -6.38
CA MET A 40 -3.88 -15.52 -6.33
C MET A 40 -4.31 -14.16 -6.87
N ASP A 41 -5.13 -14.12 -7.91
CA ASP A 41 -5.69 -12.87 -8.44
C ASP A 41 -6.61 -12.19 -7.40
N LEU A 42 -7.41 -12.99 -6.69
CA LEU A 42 -8.22 -12.53 -5.56
C LEU A 42 -7.35 -12.09 -4.35
N ALA A 43 -6.28 -12.82 -4.03
CA ALA A 43 -5.38 -12.49 -2.93
C ALA A 43 -4.54 -11.21 -3.22
N ALA A 44 -4.27 -10.90 -4.48
CA ALA A 44 -3.66 -9.62 -4.87
C ALA A 44 -4.59 -8.42 -4.62
N ALA A 45 -5.92 -8.64 -4.61
CA ALA A 45 -6.91 -7.64 -4.25
C ALA A 45 -7.17 -7.53 -2.74
N THR A 46 -6.85 -8.57 -1.95
CA THR A 46 -7.03 -8.57 -0.49
C THR A 46 -5.69 -8.69 0.25
N GLY A 47 -4.92 -7.60 0.29
CA GLY A 47 -4.06 -7.38 1.46
C GLY A 47 -4.94 -7.43 2.72
N PRO A 48 -4.48 -8.01 3.85
CA PRO A 48 -5.34 -8.30 4.99
C PRO A 48 -6.12 -7.05 5.40
N ALA A 49 -7.43 -7.08 5.17
CA ALA A 49 -8.39 -6.09 5.61
C ALA A 49 -8.56 -6.25 7.13
N MET A 50 -7.53 -5.86 7.87
CA MET A 50 -7.71 -5.56 9.28
C MET A 50 -8.39 -4.19 9.37
N PRO A 51 -9.34 -4.00 10.30
CA PRO A 51 -9.83 -2.67 10.63
C PRO A 51 -8.62 -1.91 11.19
N LEU A 52 -7.98 -1.15 10.31
CA LEU A 52 -6.77 -0.40 10.63
C LEU A 52 -7.24 0.81 11.41
N ASP A 53 -7.21 0.70 12.74
CA ASP A 53 -7.20 1.87 13.62
C ASP A 53 -6.29 2.94 13.01
N ALA A 54 -6.71 4.19 13.01
CA ALA A 54 -5.93 5.30 12.48
C ALA A 54 -4.48 5.35 13.01
N LYS A 55 -4.26 4.87 14.25
CA LYS A 55 -2.93 4.72 14.85
C LYS A 55 -2.09 3.59 14.23
N ARG A 56 -2.71 2.49 13.78
CA ARG A 56 -2.04 1.34 13.16
C ARG A 56 -1.77 1.55 11.66
N ALA A 57 -2.46 2.48 11.02
CA ALA A 57 -2.23 2.85 9.63
C ALA A 57 -0.84 3.49 9.39
N ILE A 58 -0.26 4.13 10.42
CA ILE A 58 1.07 4.75 10.34
C ILE A 58 2.14 3.75 10.81
N LYS A 59 2.83 3.12 9.86
CA LYS A 59 3.99 2.24 10.11
C LYS A 59 5.30 3.04 10.07
N GLU A 60 6.39 2.35 10.41
CA GLU A 60 7.72 2.96 10.50
C GLU A 60 8.22 3.46 9.13
N ARG A 61 8.08 2.63 8.08
CA ARG A 61 8.54 2.93 6.72
C ARG A 61 7.42 3.35 5.76
N THR A 62 6.17 3.04 6.09
CA THR A 62 5.01 3.28 5.21
C THR A 62 3.80 3.77 6.01
N ILE A 63 2.86 4.43 5.35
CA ILE A 63 1.53 4.80 5.82
C ILE A 63 0.51 4.18 4.89
N THR A 64 -0.43 3.41 5.42
CA THR A 64 -1.50 2.81 4.62
C THR A 64 -2.65 3.82 4.49
N CYS A 65 -3.08 4.08 3.26
CA CYS A 65 -4.28 4.87 3.02
C CYS A 65 -5.51 4.04 3.39
N LEU A 66 -6.38 4.56 4.27
CA LEU A 66 -7.55 3.85 4.76
C LEU A 66 -8.68 3.80 3.71
N GLU A 67 -8.71 4.75 2.78
CA GLU A 67 -9.67 4.74 1.66
C GLU A 67 -9.29 3.75 0.56
N SER A 68 -8.00 3.48 0.36
CA SER A 68 -7.51 2.77 -0.82
C SER A 68 -6.71 1.52 -0.52
N GLY A 69 -6.43 1.21 0.76
CA GLY A 69 -5.64 0.05 1.21
C GLY A 69 -4.15 0.05 0.80
N LYS A 70 -3.74 0.97 -0.07
CA LYS A 70 -2.38 1.03 -0.64
C LYS A 70 -1.37 1.65 0.36
N PRO A 71 -0.15 1.07 0.47
CA PRO A 71 0.93 1.65 1.27
C PRO A 71 1.63 2.79 0.52
N PHE A 72 1.83 3.92 1.21
CA PHE A 72 2.56 5.09 0.72
C PHE A 72 3.65 5.49 1.72
N LYS A 73 4.55 6.41 1.35
CA LYS A 73 5.45 7.06 2.32
C LYS A 73 4.84 8.33 2.93
N ILE A 74 4.04 9.03 2.13
CA ILE A 74 3.33 10.27 2.47
C ILE A 74 1.95 10.20 1.82
N LEU A 75 0.90 10.51 2.58
CA LEU A 75 -0.40 10.83 1.99
C LEU A 75 -0.34 12.28 1.48
N THR A 76 -0.27 12.43 0.16
CA THR A 76 -0.23 13.76 -0.48
C THR A 76 -1.64 14.32 -0.63
N ARG A 77 -1.76 15.66 -0.61
CA ARG A 77 -3.03 16.35 -0.91
C ARG A 77 -3.60 15.94 -2.27
N LYS A 78 -2.74 15.70 -3.27
CA LYS A 78 -3.13 15.20 -4.59
C LYS A 78 -3.78 13.82 -4.55
N HIS A 79 -3.29 12.92 -3.69
CA HIS A 79 -3.89 11.60 -3.52
C HIS A 79 -5.27 11.70 -2.87
N LEU A 80 -5.39 12.51 -1.82
CA LEU A 80 -6.66 12.75 -1.12
C LEU A 80 -7.71 13.43 -2.03
N ALA A 81 -7.27 14.36 -2.88
CA ALA A 81 -8.13 15.04 -3.83
C ALA A 81 -8.75 14.10 -4.88
N LYS A 82 -8.11 12.96 -5.20
CA LYS A 82 -8.73 11.93 -6.07
C LYS A 82 -9.99 11.32 -5.46
N TYR A 83 -10.11 11.37 -4.14
CA TYR A 83 -11.28 10.90 -3.39
C TYR A 83 -12.19 12.07 -2.98
N GLY A 84 -11.93 13.29 -3.47
CA GLY A 84 -12.68 14.49 -3.09
C GLY A 84 -12.47 14.93 -1.64
N LEU A 85 -11.44 14.42 -0.96
CA LEU A 85 -11.19 14.69 0.46
C LEU A 85 -10.08 15.71 0.64
N THR A 86 -10.28 16.66 1.55
CA THR A 86 -9.19 17.48 2.09
C THR A 86 -8.45 16.72 3.20
N PRO A 87 -7.20 17.12 3.52
CA PRO A 87 -6.48 16.53 4.64
C PRO A 87 -7.23 16.64 5.97
N ASP A 88 -7.96 17.72 6.21
CA ASP A 88 -8.75 17.91 7.44
C ASP A 88 -9.97 16.99 7.48
N GLU A 89 -10.70 16.87 6.38
CA GLU A 89 -11.83 15.93 6.28
C GLU A 89 -11.38 14.48 6.39
N TYR A 90 -10.23 14.12 5.79
CA TYR A 90 -9.66 12.79 5.95
C TYR A 90 -9.27 12.53 7.41
N ARG A 91 -8.75 13.52 8.12
CA ARG A 91 -8.45 13.37 9.56
C ARG A 91 -9.72 13.21 10.39
N ALA A 92 -10.76 14.00 10.12
CA ALA A 92 -12.04 13.91 10.81
C ALA A 92 -12.74 12.56 10.55
N LYS A 93 -12.78 12.12 9.29
CA LYS A 93 -13.41 10.85 8.86
C LYS A 93 -12.81 9.63 9.54
N TRP A 94 -11.49 9.65 9.74
CA TRP A 94 -10.75 8.51 10.30
C TRP A 94 -10.30 8.71 11.76
N GLY A 95 -10.66 9.83 12.40
CA GLY A 95 -10.33 10.09 13.81
C GLY A 95 -8.84 10.40 14.09
N TYR A 96 -8.11 10.96 13.12
CA TYR A 96 -6.75 11.48 13.36
C TYR A 96 -6.80 12.82 14.10
N ALA A 97 -5.84 13.07 14.99
CA ALA A 97 -5.67 14.39 15.60
C ALA A 97 -5.37 15.44 14.51
N ARG A 98 -5.92 16.66 14.66
CA ARG A 98 -5.86 17.72 13.63
C ARG A 98 -4.42 18.09 13.23
N ASP A 99 -3.51 18.13 14.19
CA ASP A 99 -2.09 18.42 13.98
C ASP A 99 -1.24 17.21 13.58
N MET A 100 -1.84 16.03 13.42
CA MET A 100 -1.06 14.84 13.12
C MET A 100 -0.61 14.82 11.66
N PRO A 101 0.71 14.68 11.39
CA PRO A 101 1.21 14.55 10.03
C PRO A 101 0.86 13.19 9.41
N LEU A 102 0.28 13.22 8.21
CA LEU A 102 -0.09 12.04 7.41
C LEU A 102 1.13 11.45 6.67
N VAL A 103 2.20 11.17 7.42
CA VAL A 103 3.52 10.75 6.91
C VAL A 103 4.05 9.59 7.74
N CYS A 104 4.84 8.68 7.15
CA CYS A 104 5.48 7.60 7.93
C CYS A 104 6.47 8.13 8.99
N LYS A 105 6.65 7.39 10.09
CA LYS A 105 7.46 7.82 11.24
C LYS A 105 8.91 8.11 10.87
N ALA A 106 9.53 7.30 10.01
CA ALA A 106 10.91 7.51 9.56
C ALA A 106 11.09 8.88 8.89
N LEU A 107 10.20 9.24 7.97
CA LEU A 107 10.30 10.52 7.26
C LEU A 107 9.97 11.72 8.16
N GLN A 108 9.09 11.54 9.16
CA GLN A 108 8.88 12.57 10.19
C GLN A 108 10.16 12.80 11.02
N ARG A 109 10.87 11.73 11.39
CA ARG A 109 12.15 11.83 12.13
C ARG A 109 13.22 12.53 11.30
N GLU A 110 13.32 12.21 10.01
CA GLU A 110 14.27 12.89 9.11
C GLU A 110 13.96 14.38 8.96
N ARG A 111 12.70 14.75 8.75
CA ARG A 111 12.30 16.17 8.69
C ARG A 111 12.62 16.90 9.99
N ARG A 112 12.34 16.29 11.15
CA ARG A 112 12.69 16.89 12.45
C ARG A 112 14.20 17.03 12.63
N LYS A 113 15.01 16.04 12.21
CA LYS A 113 16.47 16.12 12.26
C LYS A 113 16.98 17.26 11.39
N LYS A 114 16.52 17.35 10.14
CA LYS A 114 16.89 18.41 9.20
C LYS A 114 16.50 19.80 9.70
N MET A 115 15.30 19.95 10.27
CA MET A 115 14.87 21.23 10.87
C MET A 115 15.77 21.65 12.05
N ARG A 116 16.19 20.71 12.89
CA ARG A 116 17.12 20.99 14.00
C ARG A 116 18.50 21.40 13.51
N GLU A 117 19.01 20.71 12.50
CA GLU A 117 20.30 21.02 11.88
C GLU A 117 20.31 22.40 11.23
N LEU A 118 19.22 22.76 10.53
CA LEU A 118 19.10 24.06 9.88
C LEU A 118 18.83 25.23 10.84
N ARG A 119 18.51 24.98 12.13
CA ARG A 119 18.17 25.98 13.16
C ARG A 119 17.30 27.12 12.61
N LEU A 120 16.29 26.77 11.81
CA LEU A 120 15.54 27.73 10.99
C LEU A 120 14.85 28.84 11.81
N TRP A 121 14.62 28.59 13.12
CA TRP A 121 14.03 29.53 14.06
C TRP A 121 15.01 30.63 14.53
N GLU A 122 16.32 30.38 14.54
CA GLU A 122 17.33 31.41 14.87
C GLU A 122 17.44 32.44 13.75
N ARG A 123 17.26 31.97 12.51
CA ARG A 123 17.29 32.82 11.32
C ARG A 123 16.07 33.74 11.19
N ARG A 124 14.99 33.46 11.91
CA ARG A 124 13.78 34.31 11.96
C ARG A 124 13.93 35.45 12.97
N GLY A 125 14.63 35.22 14.09
CA GLY A 125 14.91 36.26 15.09
C GLY A 125 15.94 37.32 14.65
N GLN A 126 16.85 36.99 13.72
CA GLN A 126 17.81 37.97 13.18
C GLN A 126 17.20 38.94 12.17
N GLY A 127 16.04 38.63 11.58
CA GLY A 127 15.37 39.51 10.61
C GLY A 127 14.56 40.64 11.26
N ASP A 128 14.01 40.41 12.47
CA ASP A 128 13.25 41.41 13.21
C ASP A 128 14.13 42.33 14.07
N SER A 129 15.42 42.02 14.24
CA SER A 129 16.37 42.84 15.03
C SER A 129 17.20 43.82 14.18
N ALA A 130 16.93 43.90 12.87
CA ALA A 130 17.62 44.76 11.90
C ALA A 130 16.70 45.80 11.22
N ALA A 131 15.50 46.03 11.78
CA ALA A 131 14.57 47.10 11.42
C ALA A 131 14.35 48.01 12.64
#